data_AF-A0A2E2TQR3-F1
#
_entry.id   AF-A0A2E2TQR3-F1
#
_cell.length_a   1.000
_cell.length_b   1.000
_cell.length_c   1.000
_cell.angle_alpha   90.00
_cell.angle_beta   90.00
_cell.angle_gamma   90.00
#
_symmetry.space_group_name_H-M   'P 1'
#
loop_
_entity.id
_entity.type
_entity.pdbx_description
1 polymer ?
#
loop_
_entity_poly.entity_id
_entity_poly.type
_entity_poly.pdbx_seq_one_letter_code
_entity_poly.pdbx_strand_id
1 'polypeptide(L)'
;MISPKTPFGGAPMASIDFDGIYGRIMSYLEKEQVYVRDMYAGTDKTHRLGVRFVTTMSCYNMFIQSEPYKLIDFMPDFTVICCPAF
;
A
#
# COMPACT_ATOMS: atom_id res chain seq x y z
N MET A 1 -11.39 3.33 -35.77
CA MET A 1 -10.55 4.16 -34.89
C MET A 1 -9.61 3.22 -34.15
N ILE A 2 -8.32 3.28 -34.45
CA ILE A 2 -7.29 2.38 -33.90
C ILE A 2 -6.68 3.11 -32.71
N SER A 3 -6.86 2.59 -31.50
CA SER A 3 -6.28 3.18 -30.29
C SER A 3 -4.75 2.97 -30.29
N PRO A 4 -3.94 4.01 -30.05
CA PRO A 4 -2.49 3.89 -30.09
C PRO A 4 -2.02 3.06 -28.88
N LYS A 5 -1.37 1.91 -29.16
CA LYS A 5 -0.63 1.16 -28.13
C LYS A 5 0.56 2.03 -27.68
N THR A 6 0.47 2.57 -26.47
CA THR A 6 1.60 3.20 -25.77
C THR A 6 2.67 2.13 -25.47
N PRO A 7 3.93 2.31 -25.92
CA PRO A 7 4.97 1.29 -25.78
C PRO A 7 5.60 1.24 -24.37
N PHE A 8 5.36 2.24 -23.52
CA PHE A 8 5.75 2.27 -22.12
C PHE A 8 4.72 3.12 -21.37
N GLY A 9 3.80 2.51 -20.62
CA GLY A 9 2.78 3.28 -19.89
C GLY A 9 1.69 2.38 -19.34
N GLY A 10 1.46 2.49 -18.03
CA GLY A 10 0.46 1.68 -17.32
C GLY A 10 -0.89 1.68 -18.02
N ALA A 11 -1.53 0.53 -18.07
CA ALA A 11 -2.89 0.43 -18.57
C ALA A 11 -3.80 1.32 -17.71
N PRO A 12 -4.60 2.23 -18.31
CA PRO A 12 -5.57 3.00 -17.55
C PRO A 12 -6.58 2.04 -16.94
N MET A 13 -6.76 2.09 -15.62
CA MET A 13 -7.83 1.38 -14.93
C MET A 13 -9.00 2.33 -14.73
N ALA A 14 -10.22 1.88 -15.03
CA ALA A 14 -11.41 2.61 -14.65
C ALA A 14 -11.62 2.49 -13.14
N SER A 15 -12.20 3.53 -12.51
CA SER A 15 -12.45 3.54 -11.07
C SER A 15 -13.31 2.35 -10.62
N ILE A 16 -14.29 1.96 -11.44
CA ILE A 16 -15.18 0.83 -11.13
C ILE A 16 -14.46 -0.52 -11.11
N ASP A 17 -13.45 -0.70 -11.96
CA ASP A 17 -12.62 -1.90 -11.98
C ASP A 17 -11.72 -1.94 -10.74
N PHE A 18 -11.19 -0.78 -10.34
CA PHE A 18 -10.42 -0.64 -9.10
C PHE A 18 -11.28 -0.95 -7.86
N ASP A 19 -12.48 -0.37 -7.76
CA ASP A 19 -13.40 -0.60 -6.63
C ASP A 19 -13.77 -2.09 -6.51
N GLY A 20 -13.97 -2.77 -7.64
CA GLY A 20 -14.22 -4.21 -7.67
C GLY A 20 -13.03 -5.04 -7.16
N ILE A 21 -11.81 -4.70 -7.56
CA ILE A 21 -10.59 -5.36 -7.07
C ILE A 21 -10.38 -5.06 -5.59
N TYR A 22 -10.54 -3.80 -5.18
CA TYR A 22 -10.39 -3.35 -3.81
C TYR A 22 -11.35 -4.11 -2.87
N GLY A 23 -12.64 -4.21 -3.23
CA GLY A 23 -13.62 -4.97 -2.45
C GLY A 23 -13.24 -6.44 -2.29
N ARG A 24 -12.75 -7.09 -3.36
CA ARG A 24 -12.31 -8.49 -3.31
C ARG A 24 -11.08 -8.69 -2.42
N ILE A 25 -10.11 -7.76 -2.48
CA ILE A 25 -8.93 -7.78 -1.62
C ILE A 25 -9.35 -7.61 -0.15
N MET A 26 -10.29 -6.71 0.15
CA MET A 26 -10.80 -6.53 1.51
C MET A 26 -11.45 -7.81 2.06
N SER A 27 -12.32 -8.46 1.27
CA SER A 27 -12.94 -9.74 1.67
C SER A 27 -11.92 -10.88 1.82
N TYR A 28 -10.80 -10.83 1.09
CA TYR A 28 -9.70 -11.79 1.25
C TYR A 28 -8.95 -11.53 2.56
N LEU A 29 -8.62 -10.27 2.85
CA LEU A 29 -7.90 -9.86 4.05
C LEU A 29 -8.66 -10.15 5.35
N GLU A 30 -9.99 -10.12 5.34
CA GLU A 30 -10.82 -10.48 6.50
C GLU A 30 -10.59 -11.91 7.01
N LYS A 31 -10.11 -12.82 6.16
CA LYS A 31 -9.89 -14.24 6.50
C LYS A 31 -8.44 -14.57 6.79
N GLU A 32 -7.54 -13.63 6.56
CA GLU A 32 -6.10 -13.83 6.62
C GLU A 32 -5.49 -13.09 7.82
N GLN A 33 -4.29 -13.51 8.21
CA GLN A 33 -3.52 -12.75 9.20
C GLN A 33 -2.86 -11.55 8.52
N VAL A 34 -3.27 -10.35 8.94
CA VAL A 34 -2.76 -9.08 8.43
C VAL A 34 -1.76 -8.44 9.39
N TYR A 35 -0.64 -8.00 8.82
CA TYR A 35 0.38 -7.22 9.49
C TYR A 35 0.31 -5.77 9.00
N VAL A 36 0.12 -4.85 9.93
CA VAL A 36 0.10 -3.40 9.65
C VAL A 36 1.38 -2.78 10.18
N ARG A 37 2.05 -1.98 9.36
CA ARG A 37 3.25 -1.23 9.74
C ARG A 37 3.19 0.18 9.19
N ASP A 38 3.42 1.13 10.09
CA ASP A 38 3.51 2.54 9.78
C ASP A 38 4.98 2.97 9.66
N MET A 39 5.33 3.53 8.51
CA MET A 39 6.69 3.91 8.18
C MET A 39 6.74 5.27 7.47
N TYR A 40 7.94 5.81 7.37
CA TYR A 40 8.18 7.03 6.59
C TYR A 40 9.00 6.69 5.35
N ALA A 41 8.54 7.13 4.19
CA ALA A 41 9.29 7.10 2.94
C ALA A 41 9.94 8.46 2.69
N GLY A 42 11.24 8.47 2.43
CA GLY A 42 12.04 9.68 2.25
C GLY A 42 12.99 9.95 3.42
N THR A 43 14.21 10.39 3.10
CA THR A 43 15.26 10.66 4.11
C THR A 43 15.11 12.04 4.76
N ASP A 44 14.50 12.99 4.04
CA ASP A 44 14.29 14.35 4.52
C ASP A 44 13.09 14.41 5.48
N LYS A 45 13.28 15.01 6.65
CA LYS A 45 12.24 15.07 7.70
C LYS A 45 11.08 16.00 7.34
N THR A 46 11.29 16.95 6.43
CA THR A 46 10.28 17.95 6.04
C THR A 46 9.41 17.49 4.87
N HIS A 47 9.89 16.53 4.07
CA HIS A 47 9.17 15.96 2.92
C HIS A 47 8.94 14.45 3.02
N ARG A 48 9.11 13.85 4.21
CA ARG A 48 8.81 12.43 4.40
C ARG A 48 7.32 12.18 4.26
N LEU A 49 6.97 11.12 3.54
CA LEU A 49 5.59 10.65 3.39
C LEU A 49 5.31 9.57 4.44
N GLY A 50 4.21 9.71 5.18
CA GLY A 50 3.68 8.66 6.02
C GLY A 50 3.09 7.57 5.15
N VAL A 51 3.63 6.36 5.22
CA VAL A 51 3.11 5.20 4.49
C VAL A 51 2.67 4.14 5.48
N ARG A 52 1.41 3.73 5.39
CA ARG A 52 0.86 2.56 6.09
C ARG A 52 0.93 1.35 5.16
N PHE A 53 1.74 0.38 5.53
CA PHE A 53 1.83 -0.90 4.85
C PHE A 53 0.89 -1.91 5.53
N VAL A 54 0.01 -2.51 4.74
CA VAL A 54 -0.87 -3.62 5.15
C VAL A 54 -0.49 -4.82 4.31
N THR A 55 -0.01 -5.90 4.92
CA THR A 55 0.43 -7.09 4.19
C THR A 55 0.05 -8.39 4.90
N THR A 56 -0.21 -9.44 4.14
CA THR A 56 -0.47 -10.79 4.66
C THR A 56 0.82 -11.59 4.90
N MET A 57 1.97 -11.07 4.47
CA MET A 57 3.26 -11.72 4.70
C MET A 57 4.06 -11.03 5.79
N SER A 58 4.80 -11.82 6.55
CA SER A 58 5.68 -11.39 7.62
C SER A 58 6.90 -10.62 7.06
N CYS A 59 6.73 -9.34 6.74
CA CYS A 59 7.80 -8.47 6.23
C CYS A 59 8.58 -7.78 7.37
N TYR A 60 9.01 -8.55 8.38
CA TYR A 60 9.67 -7.96 9.54
C TYR A 60 11.04 -7.33 9.22
N ASN A 61 11.71 -7.82 8.16
CA ASN A 61 13.11 -7.51 7.86
C ASN A 61 13.37 -6.40 6.84
N MET A 62 12.35 -5.88 6.13
CA MET A 62 12.58 -4.96 5.01
C MET A 62 12.48 -3.47 5.37
N PHE A 63 11.98 -3.14 6.56
CA PHE A 63 11.72 -1.76 6.94
C PHE A 63 12.30 -1.42 8.32
N ILE A 64 12.83 -0.21 8.44
CA ILE A 64 13.33 0.36 9.69
C ILE A 64 12.16 0.43 10.68
N GLN A 65 12.34 -0.13 11.87
CA GLN A 65 11.36 -0.06 12.93
C GLN A 65 11.30 1.37 13.48
N SER A 66 10.19 2.05 13.25
CA SER A 66 9.90 3.34 13.86
C SER A 66 9.69 3.16 15.36
N GLU A 67 10.26 4.06 16.16
CA GLU A 67 10.11 4.01 17.61
C GLU A 67 8.64 4.28 17.99
N PRO A 68 8.05 3.53 18.95
CA PRO A 68 6.62 3.56 19.26
C PRO A 68 6.09 4.97 19.62
N TYR A 69 6.94 5.85 20.17
CA TYR A 69 6.54 7.22 20.51
C TYR A 69 6.32 8.12 19.29
N LYS A 70 6.93 7.80 18.12
CA LYS A 70 6.73 8.55 16.87
C LYS A 70 5.45 8.17 16.14
N LEU A 71 4.76 7.13 16.63
CA LEU A 71 3.58 6.53 16.00
C LEU A 71 2.26 6.95 16.66
N ILE A 72 2.31 7.62 17.82
CA ILE A 72 1.13 8.00 18.60
C ILE A 72 0.19 8.91 17.79
N ASP A 73 0.75 9.84 17.02
CA ASP A 73 0.01 10.77 16.14
C ASP A 73 0.28 10.51 14.65
N PHE A 74 0.64 9.28 14.27
CA PHE A 74 0.96 8.96 12.88
C PHE A 74 -0.31 8.93 12.00
N MET A 75 -0.40 9.88 11.07
CA MET A 75 -1.38 9.87 9.99
C MET A 75 -0.69 9.46 8.68
N PRO A 76 -1.08 8.34 8.05
CA PRO A 76 -0.53 7.95 6.77
C PRO A 76 -1.06 8.85 5.64
N ASP A 77 -0.16 9.38 4.83
CA ASP A 77 -0.48 10.02 3.55
C ASP A 77 -0.88 8.97 2.51
N PHE A 78 -0.27 7.78 2.57
CA PHE A 78 -0.50 6.68 1.64
C PHE A 78 -0.72 5.36 2.37
N THR A 79 -1.64 4.55 1.85
CA THR A 79 -1.85 3.17 2.30
C THR A 79 -1.48 2.21 1.17
N VAL A 80 -0.59 1.26 1.47
CA VAL A 80 -0.15 0.23 0.53
C VAL A 80 -0.64 -1.12 1.04
N ILE A 81 -1.45 -1.78 0.22
CA ILE A 81 -1.98 -3.12 0.51
C ILE A 81 -1.22 -4.13 -0.35
N CYS A 82 -0.51 -5.05 0.29
CA CYS A 82 0.28 -6.08 -0.37
C CYS A 82 -0.25 -7.47 -0.01
N CYS A 83 -1.02 -8.05 -0.94
CA CYS A 83 -1.63 -9.36 -0.84
C CYS A 83 -1.12 -10.26 -1.99
N PRO A 84 0.11 -10.79 -1.91
CA PRO A 84 0.69 -11.57 -3.01
C PRO A 84 -0.03 -12.91 -3.27
N ALA A 85 -0.86 -13.37 -2.33
CA ALA A 85 -1.63 -14.61 -2.44
C ALA A 85 -3.03 -14.43 -3.06
N PHE A 86 -3.42 -13.19 -3.40
CA PHE A 86 -4.70 -12.85 -4.03
C PHE A 86 -4.70 -13.09 -5.54
#